data_AF-A0A7X2ZWV2-F1
#
_entry.id   AF-A0A7X2ZWV2-F1
#
_cell.length_a   1.000
_cell.length_b   1.000
_cell.length_c   1.000
_cell.angle_alpha   90.00
_cell.angle_beta   90.00
_cell.angle_gamma   90.00
#
_symmetry.space_group_name_H-M   'P 1'
#
loop_
_entity.id
_entity.type
_entity.pdbx_description
1 polymer ?
#
loop_
_entity_poly.entity_id
_entity_poly.type
_entity_poly.pdbx_seq_one_letter_code
_entity_poly.pdbx_strand_id
1 'polypeptide(L)' 'MENQYCKVGSVTPIASNRNAISLLEYQYQIFLNKANDMKYTDAKLVEFFEQKAEKIQRVLENMMK' A
#
# COMPACT_ATOMS: atom_id res chain seq x y z
N MET A 1 23.39 -27.03 -16.70
CA MET A 1 22.40 -25.94 -16.55
C MET A 1 21.73 -26.15 -15.21
N GLU A 2 21.93 -25.25 -14.26
CA GLU A 2 21.26 -25.32 -12.95
C GLU A 2 19.81 -24.84 -13.10
N ASN A 3 18.86 -25.61 -12.58
CA ASN A 3 17.44 -25.29 -12.65
C ASN A 3 17.13 -24.06 -11.78
N GLN A 4 17.15 -22.86 -12.37
CA GLN A 4 16.62 -21.65 -11.74
C GLN A 4 15.09 -21.75 -11.70
N TYR A 5 14.56 -22.22 -10.58
CA TYR A 5 13.13 -22.14 -10.30
C TYR A 5 12.78 -20.69 -10.04
N CYS A 6 12.30 -19.98 -11.07
CA CYS A 6 11.56 -18.74 -10.85
C CYS A 6 10.36 -19.10 -9.96
N LYS A 7 10.38 -18.69 -8.68
CA LYS A 7 9.23 -18.79 -7.77
C LYS A 7 8.13 -17.82 -8.22
N VAL A 8 7.53 -18.08 -9.37
CA VAL A 8 6.30 -17.42 -9.80
C VAL A 8 5.16 -17.97 -8.93
N GLY A 9 4.64 -17.13 -8.04
CA GLY A 9 3.45 -17.44 -7.23
C GLY A 9 3.62 -17.44 -5.71
N SER A 10 4.81 -17.18 -5.15
CA SER A 10 4.90 -16.98 -3.69
C SER A 10 4.46 -15.55 -3.33
N VAL A 11 3.23 -15.41 -2.86
CA VAL A 11 2.77 -14.16 -2.22
C VAL A 11 3.25 -14.18 -0.78
N THR A 12 4.14 -13.27 -0.41
CA THR A 12 4.51 -13.07 1.00
C THR A 12 3.43 -12.21 1.65
N PRO A 13 2.64 -12.76 2.60
CA PRO A 13 1.62 -11.97 3.27
C PRO A 13 2.28 -10.82 4.03
N ILE A 14 1.79 -9.59 3.85
CA ILE A 14 2.31 -8.40 4.56
C ILE A 14 2.28 -8.62 6.08
N ALA A 15 1.29 -9.33 6.61
CA ALA A 15 1.16 -9.66 8.04
C ALA A 15 2.32 -10.51 8.60
N SER A 16 3.09 -11.21 7.74
CA SER A 16 4.25 -12.01 8.17
C SER A 16 5.54 -11.18 8.31
N ASN A 17 5.50 -9.88 7.97
CA ASN A 17 6.65 -8.98 8.07
C ASN A 17 6.63 -8.21 9.40
N ARG A 18 7.75 -8.23 10.14
CA ARG A 18 7.91 -7.43 11.39
C ARG A 18 7.78 -5.92 11.14
N ASN A 19 7.98 -5.49 9.90
CA ASN A 19 7.87 -4.10 9.44
C ASN A 19 6.55 -3.83 8.68
N ALA A 20 5.52 -4.67 8.84
CA ALA A 20 4.25 -4.51 8.14
C ALA A 20 3.60 -3.15 8.42
N ILE A 21 3.61 -2.72 9.68
CA ILE A 21 3.01 -1.45 10.12
C ILE A 21 3.74 -0.27 9.48
N SER A 22 5.07 -0.20 9.60
CA SER A 22 5.84 0.91 9.03
C SER A 22 5.76 0.98 7.51
N LEU A 23 5.67 -0.16 6.83
CA LEU A 23 5.45 -0.20 5.38
C LEU A 23 4.06 0.34 5.01
N LEU A 24 3.02 -0.04 5.74
CA LEU A 24 1.65 0.44 5.52
C LEU A 24 1.54 1.94 5.81
N GLU A 25 2.17 2.44 6.87
CA GLU A 25 2.22 3.88 7.17
C GLU A 25 2.91 4.66 6.05
N TYR A 26 4.04 4.15 5.54
CA TYR A 26 4.73 4.76 4.42
C TYR A 26 3.85 4.79 3.15
N GLN A 27 3.16 3.70 2.85
CA GLN A 27 2.25 3.62 1.71
C GLN A 27 1.07 4.59 1.86
N TYR A 28 0.50 4.69 3.05
CA TYR A 28 -0.56 5.65 3.37
C TYR A 28 -0.11 7.09 3.05
N GLN A 29 1.06 7.49 3.52
CA GLN A 29 1.62 8.81 3.25
C GLN A 29 1.86 9.04 1.75
N ILE A 30 2.37 8.04 1.02
CA ILE A 30 2.55 8.15 -0.43
C ILE A 30 1.22 8.41 -1.15
N PHE A 31 0.15 7.70 -0.77
CA PHE A 31 -1.15 7.89 -1.42
C PHE A 31 -1.74 9.27 -1.15
N LEU A 32 -1.61 9.80 0.08
CA LEU A 32 -2.02 11.17 0.39
C LEU A 32 -1.22 12.20 -0.41
N ASN A 33 0.10 12.03 -0.50
CA ASN A 33 0.95 12.94 -1.27
C ASN A 33 0.54 12.93 -2.75
N LYS A 34 0.31 11.76 -3.34
CA LYS A 34 -0.15 11.64 -4.74
C LYS A 34 -1.53 12.25 -4.97
N ALA A 35 -2.45 12.09 -4.02
CA ALA A 35 -3.75 12.75 -4.09
C ALA A 35 -3.59 14.27 -4.08
N ASN A 36 -2.73 14.80 -3.21
CA ASN A 36 -2.47 16.23 -3.13
C ASN A 36 -1.78 16.79 -4.39
N ASP A 37 -0.80 16.05 -4.94
CA ASP A 37 -0.09 16.44 -6.17
C ASP A 37 -1.03 16.52 -7.38
N MET A 38 -2.08 15.68 -7.40
CA MET A 38 -3.04 15.60 -8.49
C MET A 38 -4.34 16.40 -8.24
N LYS A 39 -4.44 17.10 -7.11
CA LYS A 39 -5.64 17.77 -6.61
C LYS A 39 -6.33 18.68 -7.65
N TYR A 40 -5.55 19.33 -8.50
CA TYR A 40 -6.04 20.25 -9.53
C TYR A 40 -5.88 19.72 -10.96
N THR A 41 -5.41 18.49 -11.13
CA THR A 41 -5.07 17.91 -12.44
C THR A 41 -6.07 16.83 -12.86
N ASP A 42 -6.40 15.90 -11.96
CA ASP A 42 -7.29 14.78 -12.28
C ASP A 42 -8.08 14.32 -11.05
N ALA A 43 -9.37 14.68 -11.01
CA ALA A 43 -10.25 14.36 -9.90
C ALA A 43 -10.45 12.85 -9.70
N LYS A 44 -10.39 12.03 -10.76
CA LYS A 44 -10.56 10.57 -10.65
C LYS A 44 -9.33 9.93 -10.03
N LEU A 45 -8.14 10.43 -10.35
CA LEU A 45 -6.91 9.96 -9.73
C LEU A 45 -6.82 10.37 -8.26
N VAL A 46 -7.28 11.58 -7.92
CA VAL A 46 -7.41 12.04 -6.53
C VAL A 46 -8.30 11.08 -5.74
N GLU A 47 -9.53 10.84 -6.22
CA GLU A 47 -10.48 9.95 -5.56
C GLU A 47 -9.90 8.53 -5.41
N PHE A 48 -9.24 8.02 -6.46
CA PHE A 48 -8.59 6.72 -6.40
C PHE A 48 -7.54 6.64 -5.29
N PHE A 49 -6.65 7.63 -5.18
CA PHE A 49 -5.60 7.63 -4.17
C PHE A 49 -6.15 7.82 -2.75
N GLU A 50 -7.15 8.68 -2.56
CA GLU A 50 -7.83 8.84 -1.29
C GLU A 50 -8.49 7.53 -0.82
N GLN A 51 -9.22 6.84 -1.72
CA GLN A 51 -9.81 5.53 -1.41
C GLN A 51 -8.77 4.47 -1.06
N LYS A 52 -7.56 4.53 -1.66
CA LYS A 52 -6.46 3.63 -1.30
C LYS A 52 -5.87 3.96 0.07
N ALA A 53 -5.69 5.24 0.37
CA ALA A 53 -5.22 5.70 1.68
C ALA A 53 -6.20 5.26 2.79
N GLU A 54 -7.50 5.48 2.60
CA GLU A 54 -8.53 5.08 3.56
C GLU A 54 -8.52 3.58 3.85
N LYS A 55 -8.36 2.73 2.82
CA LYS A 55 -8.26 1.28 3.01
C LYS A 55 -7.07 0.89 3.87
N ILE A 56 -5.91 1.52 3.66
CA ILE A 56 -4.71 1.26 4.46
C ILE A 56 -4.90 1.73 5.90
N GLN A 57 -5.49 2.91 6.10
CA GLN A 57 -5.81 3.42 7.43
C GLN A 57 -6.68 2.43 8.21
N ARG A 58 -7.75 1.90 7.61
CA ARG A 58 -8.61 0.89 8.25
C ARG A 58 -7.85 -0.39 8.61
N VAL A 59 -6.91 -0.82 7.76
CA VAL A 59 -6.05 -1.98 8.06
C VAL A 59 -5.13 -1.68 9.24
N LEU A 60 -4.49 -0.51 9.27
CA LEU A 60 -3.65 -0.06 10.37
C LEU A 60 -4.42 0.03 11.70
N GLU A 61 -5.61 0.62 11.69
CA GLU A 61 -6.50 0.70 12.86
C GLU A 61 -6.88 -0.69 13.39
N ASN A 62 -7.14 -1.64 12.49
CA ASN A 62 -7.45 -3.02 12.88
C ASN A 62 -6.24 -3.78 13.42
N MET A 63 -5.02 -3.42 13.03
CA MET A 63 -3.78 -4.02 13.54
C MET A 63 -3.33 -3.45 14.88
N MET A 64 -3.78 -2.24 15.24
CA MET A 64 -3.45 -1.58 16.51
C MET A 64 -4.51 -1.76 17.61
N LYS A 65 -5.65 -2.38 17.29
CA LYS A 65 -6.67 -2.80 18.26
C LYS A 65 -6.27 -4.10 18.96
#